data_AF-A0A7H9V9Y3-F1
#
_entry.id   AF-A0A7H9V9Y3-F1
#
_cell.length_a   1.000
_cell.length_b   1.000
_cell.length_c   1.000
_cell.angle_alpha   90.00
_cell.angle_beta   90.00
_cell.angle_gamma   90.00
#
_symmetry.space_group_name_H-M   'P 1'
#
loop_
_entity.id
_entity.type
_entity.pdbx_description
1 polymer ?
#
loop_
_entity_poly.entity_id
_entity_poly.type
_entity_poly.pdbx_seq_one_letter_code
_entity_poly.pdbx_strand_id
1 'polypeptide(L)' 'FKAFEYMLDRLGCGPEDILHCSSSFRYDLMSAHDLGIKNKVWVNRGHEPANPYYGYVEIANISGLPGVV' A
#
# COMPACT_ATOMS: atom_id res chain seq x y z
N PHE A 1 14.48 -0.42 3.21
CA PHE A 1 13.24 -0.13 3.95
C PHE A 1 13.04 -1.20 5.02
N LYS A 2 13.82 -1.13 6.11
CA LYS A 2 14.09 -2.30 6.97
C LYS A 2 12.85 -2.96 7.58
N ALA A 3 11.82 -2.18 7.92
CA ALA A 3 10.58 -2.72 8.49
C ALA A 3 9.80 -3.56 7.47
N PHE A 4 9.67 -3.09 6.23
CA PHE A 4 8.99 -3.82 5.15
C PHE A 4 9.78 -5.05 4.71
N GLU A 5 11.10 -4.93 4.58
CA GLU A 5 11.98 -6.07 4.25
C GLU A 5 11.88 -7.16 5.32
N TYR A 6 11.89 -6.77 6.60
CA TYR A 6 11.67 -7.70 7.71
C TYR A 6 10.27 -8.33 7.66
N MET A 7 9.22 -7.54 7.40
CA MET A 7 7.86 -8.06 7.26
C MET A 7 7.76 -9.13 6.17
N LEU A 8 8.30 -8.87 4.98
CA LEU A 8 8.30 -9.82 3.86
C LEU A 8 9.05 -11.12 4.21
N ASP A 9 10.22 -11.01 4.84
CA ASP A 9 10.99 -12.17 5.33
C ASP A 9 10.21 -13.00 6.36
N ARG A 10 9.55 -12.34 7.32
CA ARG A 10 8.74 -13.03 8.35
C ARG A 10 7.49 -13.70 7.80
N LEU A 11 6.91 -13.15 6.74
CA LEU A 11 5.77 -13.74 6.04
C LEU A 11 6.20 -14.80 5.02
N GLY A 12 7.49 -14.85 4.65
CA GLY A 12 8.03 -15.79 3.66
C GLY A 12 7.46 -15.56 2.26
N CYS A 13 7.21 -14.31 1.89
CA CYS A 13 6.57 -13.94 0.63
C CYS A 13 7.27 -12.77 -0.07
N GLY A 14 7.05 -12.64 -1.37
CA GLY A 14 7.55 -11.53 -2.18
C GLY A 14 6.63 -10.31 -2.16
N PRO A 15 7.11 -9.14 -2.61
CA PRO A 15 6.27 -7.94 -2.76
C PRO A 15 5.09 -8.12 -3.74
N GLU A 16 5.17 -9.08 -4.65
CA GLU A 16 4.10 -9.46 -5.57
C GLU A 16 2.95 -10.24 -4.90
N ASP A 17 3.20 -10.85 -3.75
CA ASP A 17 2.26 -11.77 -3.08
C ASP A 17 1.33 -11.05 -2.08
N ILE A 18 1.55 -9.75 -1.84
CA ILE A 18 0.81 -8.98 -0.84
C ILE A 18 0.04 -7.80 -1.46
N LEU A 19 -1.00 -7.38 -0.74
CA LEU A 19 -1.66 -6.10 -0.93
C LEU A 19 -1.34 -5.20 0.24
N HIS A 20 -0.74 -4.04 -0.04
CA HIS A 20 -0.45 -3.04 0.99
C HIS A 20 -1.57 -2.00 1.04
N CYS A 21 -2.26 -1.90 2.18
CA CYS A 21 -3.37 -0.98 2.40
C CYS A 21 -3.01 0.06 3.47
N SER A 22 -2.99 1.34 3.11
CA SER A 22 -2.73 2.43 4.06
C SER A 22 -3.41 3.74 3.64
N SER A 23 -3.54 4.68 4.58
CA SER A 23 -3.95 6.06 4.31
C SER A 23 -2.77 7.00 4.01
N SER A 24 -1.51 6.64 4.32
CA SER A 24 -0.37 7.56 4.14
C SER A 24 0.41 7.34 2.84
N PHE A 25 0.72 8.40 2.09
CA PHE A 25 1.70 8.29 1.01
C PHE A 25 3.11 8.12 1.54
N ARG A 26 3.61 9.13 2.27
CA ARG A 26 5.04 9.24 2.61
C ARG A 26 5.56 8.03 3.36
N TYR A 27 4.80 7.52 4.32
CA TYR A 27 5.27 6.44 5.18
C TYR A 27 5.06 5.06 4.54
N ASP A 28 3.99 4.92 3.75
CA ASP A 28 3.48 3.61 3.36
C ASP A 28 3.49 3.42 1.84
N LEU A 29 2.71 4.20 1.07
CA LEU A 29 2.58 3.92 -0.36
C LEU A 29 3.84 4.22 -1.18
N MET A 30 4.63 5.23 -0.81
CA MET A 30 5.91 5.51 -1.45
C MET A 30 6.90 4.38 -1.18
N SER A 31 7.03 3.96 0.10
CA SER A 31 7.88 2.83 0.50
C SER A 31 7.47 1.53 -0.20
N ALA A 32 6.16 1.26 -0.26
CA ALA A 32 5.62 0.08 -0.92
C ALA A 32 5.89 0.10 -2.43
N HIS A 33 5.77 1.28 -3.07
CA HIS A 33 6.11 1.46 -4.47
C HIS A 33 7.61 1.21 -4.72
N ASP A 34 8.50 1.81 -3.95
CA ASP A 34 9.95 1.69 -4.13
C ASP A 34 10.47 0.27 -3.88
N LEU A 35 9.78 -0.49 -3.04
CA LEU A 35 10.04 -1.92 -2.81
C LEU A 35 9.39 -2.85 -3.83
N GLY A 36 8.64 -2.32 -4.79
CA GLY A 36 8.01 -3.10 -5.85
C GLY A 36 6.73 -3.82 -5.46
N ILE A 37 6.09 -3.47 -4.33
CA ILE A 37 4.77 -4.01 -3.98
C ILE A 37 3.78 -3.57 -5.05
N LYS A 38 3.19 -4.54 -5.76
CA LYS A 38 2.33 -4.27 -6.91
C LYS A 38 0.95 -3.80 -6.46
N ASN A 39 0.30 -4.60 -5.61
CA ASN A 39 -1.07 -4.34 -5.16
C ASN A 39 -1.03 -3.34 -4.00
N LYS A 40 -1.60 -2.14 -4.22
CA LYS A 40 -1.63 -1.07 -3.22
C LYS A 40 -3.00 -0.44 -3.15
N VAL A 41 -3.47 -0.16 -1.94
CA VAL A 41 -4.73 0.51 -1.66
C VAL A 41 -4.47 1.76 -0.85
N TRP A 42 -4.98 2.88 -1.36
CA TRP A 42 -4.98 4.14 -0.64
C TRP A 42 -6.35 4.36 0.03
N VAL A 43 -6.37 4.37 1.35
CA VAL A 43 -7.55 4.73 2.13
C VAL A 43 -7.59 6.26 2.26
N ASN A 44 -8.23 6.92 1.30
CA ASN A 44 -8.28 8.37 1.25
C ASN A 44 -9.25 8.93 2.30
N ARG A 45 -8.69 9.46 3.40
CA ARG A 45 -9.44 10.19 4.44
C ARG A 45 -9.34 11.72 4.31
N GLY A 46 -8.84 12.22 3.18
CA GLY A 46 -8.79 13.66 2.87
C GLY A 46 -7.69 14.46 3.59
N HIS A 47 -6.65 13.80 4.11
CA HIS A 47 -5.57 14.47 4.85
C HIS A 47 -4.37 14.86 3.99
N GLU A 48 -4.24 14.31 2.77
CA GLU A 48 -3.20 14.67 1.81
C GLU A 48 -3.70 14.52 0.36
N PRO A 49 -3.16 15.27 -0.62
CA PRO A 49 -3.60 15.19 -2.01
C PRO A 49 -3.22 13.87 -2.67
N ALA A 50 -4.02 13.44 -3.66
CA ALA A 50 -3.74 12.26 -4.46
C ALA A 50 -2.42 12.37 -5.23
N ASN A 51 -1.72 11.25 -5.40
CA ASN A 51 -0.52 11.16 -6.23
C ASN A 51 -0.49 9.86 -7.06
N PRO A 52 -1.17 9.84 -8.22
CA PRO A 52 -1.35 8.63 -9.03
C PRO A 52 -0.06 7.93 -9.47
N TYR A 53 1.09 8.63 -9.45
CA TYR A 53 2.40 8.07 -9.77
C TYR A 53 2.70 6.79 -8.98
N TYR A 54 2.27 6.71 -7.72
CA TYR A 54 2.56 5.57 -6.86
C TYR A 54 1.65 4.34 -7.10
N GLY A 55 0.69 4.40 -8.03
CA GLY A 55 -0.07 3.24 -8.51
C GLY A 55 -0.85 2.49 -7.42
N TYR A 56 -2.06 2.95 -7.10
CA TYR A 56 -2.93 2.39 -6.07
C TYR A 56 -4.39 2.37 -6.51
N VAL A 57 -5.21 1.58 -5.81
CA VAL A 57 -6.67 1.69 -5.83
C VAL A 57 -7.10 2.58 -4.66
N GLU A 58 -7.87 3.63 -4.96
CA GLU A 58 -8.39 4.54 -3.93
C GLU A 58 -9.70 4.02 -3.35
N ILE A 59 -9.83 4.00 -2.02
CA ILE A 59 -11.07 3.72 -1.30
C ILE A 59 -11.31 4.80 -0.23
N ALA A 60 -12.57 5.17 -0.01
CA ALA A 60 -12.92 6.21 0.97
C ALA A 60 -12.68 5.77 2.43
N ASN A 61 -12.84 4.48 2.71
CA ASN A 61 -12.62 3.89 4.02
C ASN A 61 -12.43 2.37 3.89
N ILE A 62 -12.07 1.70 4.99
CA ILE A 62 -11.69 0.27 4.99
C ILE A 62 -12.83 -0.67 4.59
N SER A 63 -14.10 -0.25 4.67
CA SER A 63 -15.22 -1.07 4.21
C SER A 63 -15.20 -1.32 2.71
N GLY A 64 -14.46 -0.51 1.95
CA GLY A 64 -14.26 -0.71 0.51
C GLY A 64 -13.19 -1.76 0.18
N LEU A 65 -12.34 -2.16 1.13
CA LEU A 65 -11.22 -3.07 0.89
C LEU A 65 -11.65 -4.44 0.31
N PRO A 66 -12.75 -5.08 0.76
CA PRO A 66 -13.20 -6.35 0.18
C PRO A 66 -13.57 -6.29 -1.30
N GLY A 67 -13.80 -5.09 -1.87
CA GLY A 67 -14.13 -4.91 -3.29
C GLY A 67 -12.92 -4.68 -4.20
N VAL A 68 -11.69 -4.77 -3.66
CA VAL A 68 -10.44 -4.50 -4.40
C VAL A 68 -9.73 -5.79 -4.86
N VAL A 69 -10.19 -6.96 -4.41
CA VAL A 69 -9.63 -8.30 -4.71
C VAL A 69 -10.69 -9.28 -5.17
#